data_AF-A0A8C2V1E5-F1
#
_entry.id   AF-A0A8C2V1E5-F1
#
_cell.length_a   1.000
_cell.length_b   1.000
_cell.length_c   1.000
_cell.angle_alpha   90.00
_cell.angle_beta   90.00
_cell.angle_gamma   90.00
#
_symmetry.space_group_name_H-M   'P 1'
#
loop_
_entity.id
_entity.type
_entity.pdbx_description
1 polymer ?
#
loop_
_entity_poly.entity_id
_entity_poly.type
_entity_poly.pdbx_seq_one_letter_code
_entity_poly.pdbx_strand_id
1 'polypeptide(L)'
;MEQLLRTELRTATLRAFGSPGTGYISEGRAYDTDAGPVFVKVNRRTQARLMFEGEMASLEALRSTGLLRVPRPIKVIDLPGGGAAFVMEHLKMKSLSSQASKLGEQMADLHLYNQKLREKQKEEENTVGCRAEGVVPQYVTKFGFHTVTCCGFIQQVLCGADESWAGLLGGQVV
;
A
#
# COMPACT_ATOMS: atom_id res chain seq x y z
N MET A 1 24.18 -3.80 -0.56
CA MET A 1 22.83 -3.35 -1.00
C MET A 1 22.57 -3.73 -2.46
N GLU A 2 23.33 -3.25 -3.43
CA GLU A 2 23.03 -3.49 -4.85
C GLU A 2 23.08 -4.96 -5.27
N GLN A 3 24.07 -5.73 -4.78
CA GLN A 3 24.12 -7.19 -5.02
C GLN A 3 22.89 -7.91 -4.44
N LEU A 4 22.42 -7.50 -3.26
CA LEU A 4 21.22 -8.03 -2.64
C LEU A 4 20.00 -7.71 -3.51
N LEU A 5 19.83 -6.46 -3.94
CA LEU A 5 18.72 -6.07 -4.83
C LEU A 5 18.75 -6.85 -6.16
N ARG A 6 19.92 -7.04 -6.78
CA ARG A 6 20.07 -7.85 -8.00
C ARG A 6 19.59 -9.29 -7.80
N THR A 7 19.99 -9.90 -6.68
CA THR A 7 19.62 -11.27 -6.33
C THR A 7 18.11 -11.38 -6.05
N GLU A 8 17.59 -10.50 -5.20
CA GLU A 8 16.19 -10.52 -4.74
C GLU A 8 15.19 -10.20 -5.85
N LEU A 9 15.56 -9.30 -6.77
CA LEU A 9 14.77 -8.93 -7.94
C LEU A 9 15.05 -9.81 -9.17
N ARG A 10 16.03 -10.72 -9.08
CA ARG A 10 16.48 -11.59 -10.17
C ARG A 10 16.79 -10.79 -11.45
N THR A 11 17.48 -9.67 -11.28
CA THR A 11 17.78 -8.75 -12.39
C THR A 11 19.26 -8.73 -12.74
N ALA A 12 19.56 -8.75 -14.04
CA ALA A 12 20.93 -8.61 -14.55
C ALA A 12 21.39 -7.13 -14.56
N THR A 13 20.46 -6.19 -14.58
CA THR A 13 20.75 -4.75 -14.64
C THR A 13 20.23 -4.05 -13.40
N LEU A 14 21.08 -3.27 -12.75
CA LEU A 14 20.68 -2.39 -11.66
C LEU A 14 21.53 -1.13 -11.76
N ARG A 15 20.94 -0.05 -12.28
CA ARG A 15 21.61 1.24 -12.46
C ARG A 15 20.84 2.31 -11.70
N ALA A 16 21.46 2.92 -10.70
CA ALA A 16 20.87 4.04 -10.00
C ALA A 16 20.67 5.22 -10.96
N PHE A 17 19.52 5.90 -10.86
CA PHE A 17 19.25 7.12 -11.60
C PHE A 17 18.45 8.13 -10.76
N GLY A 18 18.46 9.39 -11.20
CA GLY A 18 17.84 10.48 -10.47
C GLY A 18 18.59 10.84 -9.17
N SER A 19 18.13 11.90 -8.53
CA SER A 19 18.65 12.27 -7.21
C SER A 19 18.06 11.33 -6.15
N PRO A 20 18.83 10.93 -5.13
CA PRO A 20 18.28 10.22 -3.98
C PRO A 20 17.09 11.01 -3.41
N GLY A 21 15.95 10.36 -3.30
CA GLY A 21 14.80 10.92 -2.61
C GLY A 21 15.07 10.87 -1.11
N THR A 22 15.34 12.00 -0.49
CA THR A 22 15.42 12.09 0.97
C THR A 22 14.00 12.04 1.53
N GLY A 23 13.52 10.87 1.95
CA GLY A 23 12.34 10.79 2.81
C GLY A 23 12.73 11.22 4.23
N TYR A 24 11.75 11.68 5.02
CA TYR A 24 12.00 12.11 6.40
C TYR A 24 12.59 11.00 7.28
N ILE A 25 12.10 9.76 7.11
CA ILE A 25 12.51 8.60 7.92
C ILE A 25 13.26 7.51 7.15
N SER A 26 13.20 7.53 5.82
CA SER A 26 13.74 6.48 4.96
C SER A 26 14.46 7.11 3.76
N GLU A 27 15.59 6.51 3.38
CA GLU A 27 16.29 6.86 2.15
C GLU A 27 15.54 6.27 0.95
N GLY A 28 15.33 7.04 -0.11
CA GLY A 28 14.70 6.60 -1.36
C GLY A 28 15.69 6.64 -2.53
N ARG A 29 15.74 5.59 -3.34
CA ARG A 29 16.57 5.53 -4.56
C ARG A 29 15.81 4.88 -5.71
N ALA A 30 15.99 5.40 -6.92
CA ALA A 30 15.46 4.82 -8.13
C ALA A 30 16.53 4.03 -8.88
N TYR A 31 16.14 2.90 -9.47
CA TYR A 31 17.02 2.01 -10.22
C TYR A 31 16.36 1.57 -11.51
N ASP A 32 17.09 1.61 -12.62
CA ASP A 32 16.71 0.93 -13.85
C ASP A 32 17.07 -0.55 -13.75
N THR A 33 16.08 -1.40 -14.06
CA THR A 33 16.24 -2.86 -14.16
C THR A 33 15.84 -3.35 -15.54
N ASP A 34 16.17 -4.61 -15.85
CA ASP A 34 15.70 -5.30 -17.06
C ASP A 34 14.16 -5.41 -17.15
N ALA A 35 13.46 -5.44 -16.02
CA ALA A 35 11.99 -5.47 -15.94
C ALA A 35 11.35 -4.06 -15.86
N GLY A 36 12.14 -3.00 -16.03
CA GLY A 36 11.71 -1.60 -15.91
C GLY A 36 12.17 -0.92 -14.62
N PRO A 37 11.87 0.38 -14.44
CA PRO A 37 12.38 1.16 -13.33
C PRO A 37 11.66 0.84 -12.02
N VAL A 38 12.44 0.73 -10.93
CA VAL A 38 11.94 0.48 -9.57
C VAL A 38 12.38 1.59 -8.63
N PHE A 39 11.58 1.82 -7.59
CA PHE A 39 11.90 2.70 -6.48
C PHE A 39 12.10 1.86 -5.22
N VAL A 40 13.18 2.14 -4.49
CA VAL A 40 13.58 1.40 -3.30
C VAL A 40 13.63 2.36 -2.12
N LYS A 41 12.81 2.10 -1.10
CA LYS A 41 12.90 2.72 0.23
C LYS A 41 13.82 1.88 1.10
N VAL A 42 14.69 2.51 1.87
CA VAL A 42 15.65 1.85 2.76
C VAL A 42 15.55 2.46 4.15
N ASN A 43 15.47 1.60 5.17
CA ASN A 43 15.46 2.02 6.57
C ASN A 43 16.21 0.99 7.43
N ARG A 44 17.17 1.47 8.23
CA ARG A 44 18.07 0.62 9.03
C ARG A 44 17.54 0.31 10.44
N ARG A 45 16.40 0.87 10.85
CA ARG A 45 15.79 0.56 12.15
C ARG A 45 15.18 -0.83 12.16
N THR A 46 15.20 -1.51 13.29
CA THR A 46 14.66 -2.87 13.46
C THR A 46 13.18 -2.98 13.12
N GLN A 47 12.40 -1.91 13.33
CA GLN A 47 10.97 -1.84 13.03
C GLN A 47 10.66 -1.66 11.52
N ALA A 48 11.66 -1.44 10.68
CA ALA A 48 11.48 -1.16 9.26
C ALA A 48 10.75 -2.28 8.51
N ARG A 49 11.01 -3.55 8.86
CA ARG A 49 10.36 -4.71 8.23
C ARG A 49 8.85 -4.65 8.37
N LEU A 50 8.37 -4.54 9.61
CA LEU A 50 6.94 -4.42 9.93
C LEU A 50 6.30 -3.23 9.23
N MET A 51 6.95 -2.06 9.29
CA MET A 51 6.47 -0.83 8.65
C MET A 51 6.30 -1.02 7.14
N PHE A 52 7.27 -1.63 6.47
CA PHE A 52 7.22 -1.86 5.02
C PHE A 52 6.27 -2.97 4.61
N GLU A 53 6.06 -3.99 5.44
CA GLU A 53 5.01 -5.00 5.19
C GLU A 53 3.62 -4.39 5.26
N GLY A 54 3.37 -3.53 6.25
CA GLY A 54 2.14 -2.74 6.34
C GLY A 54 1.93 -1.83 5.12
N GLU A 55 2.98 -1.12 4.69
CA GLU A 55 2.94 -0.30 3.47
C GLU A 55 2.67 -1.14 2.21
N MET A 56 3.32 -2.30 2.08
CA MET A 56 3.13 -3.22 0.96
C MET A 56 1.69 -3.72 0.88
N ALA A 57 1.13 -4.19 2.00
CA ALA A 57 -0.25 -4.65 2.08
C ALA A 57 -1.24 -3.52 1.76
N SER A 58 -0.97 -2.30 2.24
CA SER A 58 -1.81 -1.12 1.98
C SER A 58 -1.84 -0.75 0.49
N LEU A 59 -0.67 -0.76 -0.17
CA LEU A 59 -0.57 -0.49 -1.61
C LEU A 59 -1.27 -1.58 -2.44
N GLU A 60 -1.17 -2.85 -2.03
CA GLU A 60 -1.88 -3.95 -2.70
C GLU A 60 -3.40 -3.80 -2.57
N ALA A 61 -3.90 -3.47 -1.38
CA ALA A 61 -5.33 -3.22 -1.15
C ALA A 61 -5.86 -2.01 -1.94
N LEU A 62 -5.10 -0.92 -2.01
CA LEU A 62 -5.47 0.22 -2.85
C LEU A 62 -5.49 -0.17 -4.34
N ARG A 63 -4.48 -0.92 -4.79
CA ARG A 63 -4.38 -1.37 -6.19
C ARG A 63 -5.53 -2.31 -6.57
N SER A 64 -5.95 -3.20 -5.68
CA SER A 64 -7.04 -4.15 -5.95
C SER A 64 -8.40 -3.48 -6.13
N THR A 65 -8.59 -2.26 -5.63
CA THR A 65 -9.82 -1.49 -5.90
C THR A 65 -9.95 -1.08 -7.38
N GLY A 66 -8.82 -0.92 -8.08
CA GLY A 66 -8.78 -0.37 -9.44
C GLY A 66 -9.16 1.11 -9.55
N LEU A 67 -9.38 1.82 -8.43
CA LEU A 67 -9.88 3.19 -8.42
C LEU A 67 -8.77 4.25 -8.54
N LEU A 68 -7.62 3.98 -7.91
CA LEU A 68 -6.52 4.93 -7.80
C LEU A 68 -5.23 4.38 -8.40
N ARG A 69 -4.44 5.27 -9.00
CA ARG A 69 -3.09 4.93 -9.42
C ARG A 69 -2.15 4.99 -8.23
N VAL A 70 -1.70 3.81 -7.80
CA VAL A 70 -0.65 3.65 -6.79
C VAL A 70 0.57 2.94 -7.39
N PRO A 71 1.78 3.10 -6.82
CA PRO A 71 2.93 2.29 -7.19
C PRO A 71 2.63 0.82 -6.96
N ARG A 72 2.93 -0.05 -7.93
CA ARG A 72 2.84 -1.49 -7.71
C ARG A 72 3.89 -1.95 -6.67
N PRO A 73 3.49 -2.54 -5.54
CA PRO A 73 4.44 -3.16 -4.61
C PRO A 73 5.13 -4.35 -5.28
N ILE A 74 6.42 -4.56 -4.96
CA ILE A 74 7.21 -5.68 -5.50
C ILE A 74 7.67 -6.60 -4.38
N LYS A 75 8.45 -6.08 -3.41
CA LYS A 75 9.04 -6.92 -2.37
C LYS A 75 9.57 -6.12 -1.18
N VAL A 76 9.47 -6.69 0.03
CA VAL A 76 10.21 -6.24 1.21
C VAL A 76 11.40 -7.20 1.45
N ILE A 77 12.58 -6.65 1.70
CA ILE A 77 13.86 -7.35 1.79
C ILE A 77 14.55 -6.97 3.09
N ASP A 78 15.03 -7.95 3.86
CA ASP A 78 15.82 -7.69 5.07
C ASP A 78 17.26 -7.31 4.73
N LEU A 79 17.81 -6.35 5.46
CA LEU A 79 19.15 -5.84 5.21
C LEU A 79 20.20 -6.51 6.11
N PRO A 80 21.38 -6.86 5.55
CA PRO A 80 22.51 -7.25 6.36
C PRO A 80 22.87 -6.13 7.35
N GLY A 81 22.93 -6.45 8.64
CA GLY A 81 23.17 -5.46 9.70
C GLY A 81 21.92 -4.79 10.27
N GLY A 82 20.72 -5.21 9.85
CA GLY A 82 19.45 -4.79 10.43
C GLY A 82 18.67 -3.76 9.60
N GLY A 83 17.36 -3.75 9.83
CA GLY A 83 16.40 -2.99 9.04
C GLY A 83 16.00 -3.68 7.74
N ALA A 84 15.33 -2.94 6.87
CA ALA A 84 14.71 -3.48 5.67
C ALA A 84 14.76 -2.50 4.48
N ALA A 85 14.54 -3.02 3.29
CA ALA A 85 14.27 -2.26 2.08
C ALA A 85 12.91 -2.66 1.49
N PHE A 86 12.19 -1.69 0.95
CA PHE A 86 10.92 -1.90 0.26
C PHE A 86 11.04 -1.46 -1.20
N VAL A 87 10.84 -2.42 -2.10
CA VAL A 87 10.91 -2.24 -3.54
C VAL A 87 9.50 -2.15 -4.11
N MET A 88 9.28 -1.13 -4.93
CA MET A 88 8.02 -0.88 -5.65
C MET A 88 8.31 -0.33 -7.05
N GLU A 89 7.27 -0.24 -7.87
CA GLU A 89 7.31 0.45 -9.15
C GLU A 89 7.78 1.91 -8.99
N HIS A 90 8.66 2.35 -9.89
CA HIS A 90 9.01 3.76 -9.99
C HIS A 90 7.95 4.53 -10.79
N LEU A 91 7.25 5.47 -10.14
CA LEU A 91 6.34 6.39 -10.81
C LEU A 91 7.07 7.65 -11.27
N LYS A 92 6.94 8.00 -12.54
CA LYS A 92 7.33 9.33 -13.05
C LYS A 92 6.28 10.35 -12.61
N MET A 93 6.48 10.92 -11.42
CA MET A 93 5.60 11.92 -10.84
C MET A 93 5.48 13.15 -11.76
N LYS A 94 4.26 13.64 -11.92
CA LYS A 94 3.92 14.85 -12.68
C LYS A 94 3.09 15.77 -11.79
N SER A 95 3.01 17.06 -12.14
CA SER A 95 2.13 18.00 -11.43
C SER A 95 0.68 17.50 -11.44
N LEU A 96 0.01 17.64 -10.29
CA LEU A 96 -1.41 17.33 -10.14
C LEU A 96 -2.32 18.47 -10.62
N SER A 97 -1.80 19.63 -11.00
CA SER A 97 -2.61 20.82 -11.31
C SER A 97 -3.72 20.58 -12.34
N SER A 98 -3.49 19.75 -13.36
CA SER A 98 -4.50 19.40 -14.36
C SER A 98 -5.33 18.15 -14.03
N GLN A 99 -4.99 17.42 -12.96
CA GLN A 99 -5.60 16.14 -12.59
C GLN A 99 -6.26 16.17 -11.19
N ALA A 100 -6.19 17.30 -10.47
CA ALA A 100 -6.68 17.43 -9.10
C ALA A 100 -8.17 17.10 -8.99
N SER A 101 -9.00 17.57 -9.94
CA SER A 101 -10.43 17.24 -9.98
C SER A 101 -10.65 15.73 -10.10
N LYS A 102 -9.92 15.07 -11.00
CA LYS A 102 -10.03 13.63 -11.21
C LYS A 102 -9.59 12.83 -9.98
N LEU A 103 -8.50 13.25 -9.34
CA LEU A 103 -8.05 12.65 -8.09
C LEU A 103 -9.11 12.80 -6.99
N GLY A 104 -9.79 13.95 -6.92
CA GLY A 104 -10.90 14.18 -5.99
C GLY A 104 -12.06 13.22 -6.21
N GLU A 105 -12.49 13.02 -7.46
CA GLU A 105 -13.51 12.02 -7.81
C GLU A 105 -13.09 10.61 -7.42
N GLN A 106 -11.85 10.20 -7.76
CA GLN A 106 -11.35 8.87 -7.43
C GLN A 106 -11.25 8.63 -5.92
N MET A 107 -10.94 9.67 -5.14
CA MET A 107 -10.95 9.58 -3.68
C MET A 107 -12.36 9.45 -3.12
N ALA A 108 -13.33 10.18 -3.67
CA ALA A 108 -14.74 10.01 -3.29
C ALA A 108 -15.23 8.59 -3.60
N ASP A 109 -14.87 8.06 -4.78
CA ASP A 109 -15.18 6.67 -5.15
C ASP A 109 -14.50 5.66 -4.22
N LEU A 110 -13.26 5.90 -3.80
CA LEU A 110 -12.56 5.05 -2.84
C LEU A 110 -13.31 5.01 -1.50
N HIS A 111 -13.78 6.16 -1.00
CA HIS A 111 -14.54 6.23 0.25
C HIS A 111 -15.88 5.50 0.17
N LEU A 112 -16.52 5.49 -1.00
CA LEU A 112 -17.78 4.78 -1.24
C LEU A 112 -17.59 3.30 -1.63
N TYR A 113 -16.37 2.86 -1.91
CA TYR A 113 -16.07 1.53 -2.48
C TYR A 113 -16.70 0.39 -1.68
N ASN A 114 -16.51 0.36 -0.36
CA ASN A 114 -17.04 -0.71 0.49
C ASN A 114 -18.57 -0.70 0.55
N GLN A 115 -19.19 0.48 0.52
CA GLN A 115 -20.64 0.61 0.46
C GLN A 115 -21.19 0.06 -0.86
N LYS A 116 -20.58 0.42 -1.99
CA LYS A 116 -20.95 -0.08 -3.32
C LYS A 116 -20.80 -1.60 -3.41
N LEU A 117 -19.77 -2.19 -2.80
CA LEU A 117 -19.61 -3.65 -2.71
C LEU A 117 -20.77 -4.31 -1.96
N ARG A 118 -21.20 -3.72 -0.85
CA ARG A 118 -22.34 -4.23 -0.06
C ARG A 118 -23.64 -4.18 -0.84
N GLU A 119 -23.91 -3.07 -1.53
CA GLU A 119 -25.10 -2.90 -2.37
C GLU A 119 -25.12 -3.93 -3.50
N LYS A 120 -23.98 -4.10 -4.20
CA LYS A 120 -23.83 -5.09 -5.27
C LYS A 120 -24.08 -6.53 -4.79
N GLN A 121 -23.52 -6.92 -3.65
CA GLN A 121 -23.76 -8.27 -3.11
C GLN A 121 -25.23 -8.50 -2.75
N LYS A 122 -25.90 -7.48 -2.17
CA LYS A 122 -27.33 -7.57 -1.88
C LYS A 122 -28.17 -7.73 -3.14
N GLU A 123 -27.81 -7.07 -4.24
CA GLU A 123 -28.48 -7.24 -5.54
C GLU A 123 -28.27 -8.65 -6.11
N GLU A 124 -27.06 -9.18 -6.02
CA GLU A 124 -26.71 -10.54 -6.45
C GLU A 124 -27.43 -11.62 -5.62
N GLU A 125 -27.53 -11.46 -4.29
CA GLU A 125 -28.29 -12.35 -3.39
C GLU A 125 -29.78 -12.41 -3.73
N ASN A 126 -30.36 -11.30 -4.20
CA ASN A 126 -31.76 -11.21 -4.58
C ASN A 126 -32.05 -11.75 -6.00
N THR A 127 -31.03 -12.21 -6.73
CA THR A 127 -31.15 -12.70 -8.11
C THR A 127 -30.89 -14.20 -8.20
N VAL A 128 -31.95 -15.00 -8.39
CA VAL A 128 -31.84 -16.47 -8.54
C VAL A 128 -31.22 -16.81 -9.91
N GLY A 129 -30.05 -17.45 -9.92
CA GLY A 129 -29.41 -17.99 -11.14
C GLY A 129 -28.02 -17.42 -11.46
N CYS A 130 -27.56 -16.38 -10.77
CA CYS A 130 -26.20 -15.85 -10.93
C CYS A 130 -25.21 -16.59 -10.02
N ARG A 131 -24.54 -17.62 -10.54
CA ARG A 131 -23.28 -18.10 -9.95
C ARG A 131 -22.16 -17.20 -10.46
N ALA A 132 -21.65 -16.33 -9.61
CA ALA A 132 -20.46 -15.54 -9.93
C ALA A 132 -19.24 -16.47 -10.04
N GLU A 133 -18.81 -16.76 -11.26
CA GLU A 133 -17.51 -17.39 -11.52
C GLU A 133 -16.42 -16.33 -11.41
N GLY A 134 -15.77 -16.26 -10.25
CA GLY A 134 -14.63 -15.39 -9.98
C GLY A 134 -14.49 -15.02 -8.52
N VAL A 135 -13.27 -14.64 -8.09
CA VAL A 135 -13.04 -14.07 -6.75
C VAL A 135 -13.61 -12.65 -6.74
N VAL A 136 -14.88 -12.52 -6.33
CA VAL A 136 -15.52 -11.20 -6.17
C VAL A 136 -15.06 -10.57 -4.86
N PRO A 137 -14.63 -9.29 -4.85
CA PRO A 137 -14.27 -8.59 -3.61
C PRO A 137 -15.42 -8.59 -2.60
N GLN A 138 -15.14 -8.99 -1.37
CA GLN A 138 -16.13 -9.00 -0.29
C GLN A 138 -16.18 -7.66 0.44
N TYR A 139 -17.39 -7.15 0.74
CA TYR A 139 -17.51 -5.98 1.60
C TYR A 139 -17.12 -6.35 3.04
N VAL A 140 -16.58 -5.38 3.78
CA VAL A 140 -16.13 -5.55 5.17
C VAL A 140 -17.11 -4.83 6.09
N THR A 141 -17.49 -5.47 7.20
CA THR A 141 -18.42 -4.94 8.20
C THR A 141 -17.71 -4.29 9.39
N LYS A 142 -16.43 -4.59 9.60
CA LYS A 142 -15.62 -4.10 10.72
C LYS A 142 -14.55 -3.13 10.23
N PHE A 143 -14.25 -2.14 11.08
CA PHE A 143 -13.09 -1.27 10.86
C PHE A 143 -11.81 -2.03 11.18
N GLY A 144 -10.71 -1.57 10.58
CA GLY A 144 -9.38 -2.14 10.75
C GLY A 144 -8.77 -2.58 9.42
N PHE A 145 -7.59 -3.16 9.52
CA PHE A 145 -6.83 -3.68 8.40
C PHE A 145 -6.16 -4.98 8.85
N HIS A 146 -6.06 -5.95 7.93
CA HIS A 146 -5.61 -7.31 8.24
C HIS A 146 -4.12 -7.41 8.60
N THR A 147 -3.35 -6.33 8.38
CA THR A 147 -1.92 -6.23 8.68
C THR A 147 -1.67 -4.94 9.45
N VAL A 148 -0.71 -4.93 10.37
CA VAL A 148 -0.30 -3.70 11.08
C VAL A 148 0.19 -2.65 10.08
N THR A 149 -0.40 -1.46 10.09
CA THR A 149 0.08 -0.29 9.34
C THR A 149 0.77 0.69 10.28
N CYS A 150 1.59 1.58 9.73
CA CYS A 150 2.34 2.56 10.51
C CYS A 150 2.17 3.97 9.97
N CYS A 151 2.08 4.96 10.87
CA CYS A 151 2.28 6.37 10.56
C CYS A 151 3.68 6.77 11.01
N GLY A 152 4.62 6.85 10.07
CA GLY A 152 6.04 6.87 10.41
C GLY A 152 6.46 5.59 11.12
N PHE A 153 7.00 5.69 12.34
CA PHE A 153 7.35 4.52 13.16
C PHE A 153 6.26 4.13 14.16
N ILE A 154 5.14 4.86 14.19
CA ILE A 154 4.04 4.60 15.12
C ILE A 154 3.13 3.56 14.49
N GLN A 155 3.05 2.37 15.09
CA GLN A 155 2.09 1.34 14.69
C GLN A 155 0.67 1.87 14.94
N GLN A 156 -0.19 1.78 13.94
CA GLN A 156 -1.58 2.16 14.05
C GLN A 156 -2.34 0.98 14.66
N VAL A 157 -3.06 1.23 15.75
CA VAL A 157 -3.93 0.22 16.37
C VAL A 157 -5.07 -0.06 15.40
N LEU A 158 -5.02 -1.22 14.75
CA LEU A 158 -6.03 -1.68 13.80
C LEU A 158 -6.84 -2.79 14.47
N CYS A 159 -7.51 -2.48 15.58
CA CYS A 159 -8.24 -3.50 16.31
C CYS A 159 -9.54 -3.84 15.56
N GLY A 160 -9.73 -5.13 15.24
CA GLY A 160 -10.99 -5.72 14.81
C GLY A 160 -12.02 -5.81 15.93
N ALA A 161 -12.16 -4.74 16.70
CA ALA A 161 -13.03 -4.68 17.86
C ALA A 161 -14.47 -4.40 17.42
N ASP A 162 -15.40 -5.08 18.07
CA ASP A 162 -16.82 -4.72 18.16
C ASP A 162 -17.05 -3.36 18.86
N GLU A 163 -16.07 -2.44 18.79
CA GLU A 163 -16.11 -1.13 19.41
C GLU A 163 -16.43 -0.08 18.34
N SER A 164 -17.50 0.68 18.62
CA SER A 164 -17.90 1.83 17.81
C SER A 164 -16.77 2.87 17.71
N TRP A 165 -16.81 3.71 16.66
CA TRP A 165 -15.91 4.87 16.51
C TRP A 165 -15.75 5.71 17.79
N ALA A 166 -16.77 5.73 18.65
CA ALA A 166 -16.75 6.46 19.92
C ALA A 166 -15.77 5.87 20.97
N GLY A 167 -15.49 4.57 20.93
CA GLY A 167 -14.53 3.94 21.85
C GLY A 167 -13.08 4.37 21.61
N LEU A 168 -12.75 4.72 20.37
CA LEU A 168 -11.39 5.09 19.95
C LEU A 168 -10.99 6.53 20.34
N LEU A 169 -11.95 7.44 20.53
CA LEU A 169 -11.69 8.82 20.95
C LEU A 169 -11.61 8.99 22.47
N GLY A 170 -11.96 7.96 23.25
CA GLY A 170 -12.01 8.00 24.72
C GLY A 170 -10.68 7.69 25.42
N GLY A 171 -9.65 7.26 24.68
CA GLY A 171 -8.35 6.88 25.23
C GLY A 171 -7.24 7.76 24.68
N GLN A 172 -6.67 8.61 25.53
CA GLN A 172 -5.52 9.51 25.28
C GLN A 172 -5.81 10.83 24.57
N VAL A 173 -6.47 11.73 25.31
CA VAL A 173 -6.03 13.12 25.39
C VAL A 173 -5.98 13.52 26.87
N VAL A 174 -4.79 13.39 27.46
CA VAL A 174 -4.29 14.31 28.51
C VAL A 174 -2.84 14.61 28.16
#